data_AF-A0A925VW39-F1
#
_entry.id   AF-A0A925VW39-F1
#
_cell.length_a   1.000
_cell.length_b   1.000
_cell.length_c   1.000
_cell.angle_alpha   90.00
_cell.angle_beta   90.00
_cell.angle_gamma   90.00
#
_symmetry.space_group_name_H-M   'P 1'
#
loop_
_entity.id
_entity.type
_entity.pdbx_description
1 polymer ?
#
loop_
_entity_poly.entity_id
_entity_poly.type
_entity_poly.pdbx_seq_one_letter_code
_entity_poly.pdbx_strand_id
1 'polypeptide(L)'
;MLHVQSKKASIIIEQHGYHAKATVKEYRKEYVRVAGSWHWLDYPYVEYLTSTGAVTLERLKFAQSPGRPFVIGEEIEVVRYDGTLYYRNNLLESYWWKYLPLLIKSICFLLALTAIVKYFLAV
;
A
#
# COMPACT_ATOMS: atom_id res chain seq x y z
N MET A 1 -15.06 -5.10 -15.61
CA MET A 1 -13.66 -5.12 -16.09
C MET A 1 -12.86 -3.93 -15.54
N LEU A 2 -12.87 -3.69 -14.22
CA LEU A 2 -12.20 -2.54 -13.56
C LEU A 2 -11.04 -2.94 -12.62
N HIS A 3 -10.87 -4.24 -12.36
CA HIS A 3 -9.95 -4.76 -11.35
C HIS A 3 -8.53 -5.08 -11.86
N VAL A 4 -8.29 -4.97 -13.18
CA VAL A 4 -7.00 -5.32 -13.83
C VAL A 4 -6.15 -4.08 -14.11
N GLN A 5 -6.78 -2.92 -14.34
CA GLN A 5 -6.11 -1.65 -14.62
C GLN A 5 -5.36 -1.10 -13.38
N SER A 6 -5.93 -1.25 -12.17
CA SER A 6 -5.30 -0.74 -10.94
C SER A 6 -3.99 -1.46 -10.60
N LYS A 7 -3.86 -2.75 -10.93
CA LYS A 7 -2.71 -3.58 -10.55
C LYS A 7 -1.45 -3.28 -11.34
N LYS A 8 -1.57 -3.05 -12.66
CA LYS A 8 -0.44 -2.63 -13.50
C LYS A 8 0.03 -1.23 -13.10
N ALA A 9 -0.91 -0.34 -12.77
CA ALA A 9 -0.60 1.01 -12.34
C ALA A 9 0.23 1.02 -11.05
N SER A 10 -0.13 0.23 -10.03
CA SER A 10 0.67 0.14 -8.79
C SER A 10 2.11 -0.31 -9.05
N ILE A 11 2.33 -1.24 -9.99
CA ILE A 11 3.67 -1.72 -10.40
C ILE A 11 4.48 -0.62 -11.01
N ILE A 12 3.89 0.11 -11.94
CA ILE A 12 4.56 1.20 -12.63
C ILE A 12 4.90 2.32 -11.63
N ILE A 13 3.97 2.66 -10.72
CA ILE A 13 4.19 3.66 -9.68
C ILE A 13 5.33 3.25 -8.76
N GLU A 14 5.34 2.02 -8.24
CA GLU A 14 6.39 1.52 -7.35
C GLU A 14 7.76 1.46 -8.04
N GLN A 15 7.80 1.05 -9.32
CA GLN A 15 9.08 0.89 -10.05
C GLN A 15 9.69 2.20 -10.55
N HIS A 16 8.86 3.15 -10.98
CA HIS A 16 9.30 4.38 -11.63
C HIS A 16 9.07 5.65 -10.79
N GLY A 17 8.36 5.53 -9.68
CA GLY A 17 8.14 6.64 -8.76
C GLY A 17 9.40 7.00 -7.98
N TYR A 18 9.44 8.23 -7.51
CA TYR A 18 10.46 8.68 -6.57
C TYR A 18 10.08 8.27 -5.15
N HIS A 19 10.96 7.53 -4.49
CA HIS A 19 10.77 7.01 -3.14
C HIS A 19 11.37 7.94 -2.11
N ALA A 20 10.60 8.23 -1.06
CA ALA A 20 11.07 9.02 0.06
C ALA A 20 10.44 8.55 1.36
N LYS A 21 11.10 8.93 2.46
CA LYS A 21 10.46 8.96 3.77
C LYS A 21 9.74 10.29 3.93
N ALA A 22 8.56 10.24 4.53
CA ALA A 22 7.75 11.41 4.81
C ALA A 22 7.28 11.38 6.26
N THR A 23 7.17 12.55 6.88
CA THR A 23 6.62 12.70 8.22
C THR A 23 5.22 13.28 8.15
N VAL A 24 4.25 12.63 8.81
CA VAL A 24 2.88 13.14 8.89
C VAL A 24 2.86 14.40 9.75
N LYS A 25 2.50 15.55 9.19
CA LYS A 25 2.49 16.82 9.93
C LYS A 25 1.10 17.20 10.39
N GLU A 26 0.11 17.02 9.54
CA GLU A 26 -1.25 17.46 9.85
C GLU A 26 -2.30 16.70 9.05
N TYR A 27 -3.54 16.89 9.46
CA TYR A 27 -4.71 16.43 8.72
C TYR A 27 -5.54 17.62 8.30
N ARG A 28 -5.98 17.61 7.04
CA ARG A 28 -6.92 18.62 6.53
C ARG A 28 -8.21 17.94 6.12
N LYS A 29 -9.32 18.56 6.50
CA LYS A 29 -10.65 18.11 6.13
C LYS A 29 -11.01 18.68 4.77
N GLU A 30 -11.23 17.81 3.79
CA GLU A 30 -11.52 18.18 2.41
C GLU A 30 -12.91 17.66 2.01
N TYR A 31 -13.63 18.45 1.23
CA TYR A 31 -14.91 18.06 0.65
C TYR A 31 -14.66 17.45 -0.74
N VAL A 32 -14.81 16.13 -0.84
CA VAL A 32 -14.47 15.38 -2.04
C VAL A 32 -15.62 14.50 -2.50
N ARG A 33 -15.65 14.22 -3.80
CA ARG A 33 -16.67 13.36 -4.40
C ARG A 33 -16.17 11.92 -4.44
N VAL A 34 -16.86 11.01 -3.75
CA VAL A 34 -16.57 9.57 -3.72
C VAL A 34 -17.78 8.81 -4.20
N ALA A 35 -17.61 7.95 -5.21
CA ALA A 35 -18.67 7.11 -5.77
C ALA A 35 -19.97 7.88 -6.14
N GLY A 36 -19.84 9.13 -6.58
CA GLY A 36 -20.96 9.98 -6.99
C GLY A 36 -21.52 10.90 -5.91
N SER A 37 -21.23 10.63 -4.63
CA SER A 37 -21.70 11.39 -3.47
C SER A 37 -20.59 12.27 -2.90
N TRP A 38 -20.98 13.37 -2.24
CA TRP A 38 -20.03 14.26 -1.60
C TRP A 38 -19.80 13.89 -0.13
N HIS A 39 -18.54 13.85 0.28
CA HIS A 39 -18.13 13.46 1.63
C HIS A 39 -17.03 14.38 2.15
N TRP A 40 -17.07 14.65 3.45
CA TRP A 40 -15.95 15.24 4.16
C TRP A 40 -14.98 14.14 4.58
N LEU A 41 -13.76 14.17 4.07
CA LEU A 41 -12.70 13.23 4.42
C LEU A 41 -11.50 13.97 5.02
N ASP A 42 -10.87 13.37 6.01
CA ASP A 42 -9.63 13.86 6.58
C ASP A 42 -8.43 13.26 5.81
N TYR A 43 -7.66 14.10 5.14
CA TYR A 43 -6.48 13.69 4.39
C TYR A 43 -5.19 14.00 5.17
N PRO A 44 -4.23 13.05 5.23
CA PRO A 44 -2.93 13.32 5.80
C PRO A 44 -2.08 14.16 4.85
N TYR A 45 -1.48 15.22 5.40
CA TYR A 45 -0.45 16.03 4.78
C TYR A 45 0.89 15.68 5.39
N VAL A 46 1.85 15.41 4.52
CA VAL A 46 3.15 14.86 4.90
C VAL A 46 4.27 15.72 4.36
N GLU A 47 5.29 15.89 5.18
CA GLU A 47 6.51 16.59 4.80
C GLU A 47 7.54 15.58 4.31
N TYR A 48 8.12 15.81 3.15
CA TYR A 48 9.14 14.93 2.59
C TYR A 48 10.15 15.72 1.75
N LEU A 49 11.33 15.13 1.56
CA LEU A 49 12.34 15.67 0.66
C LEU A 49 12.00 15.28 -0.78
N THR A 50 11.89 16.24 -1.68
CA THR A 50 11.66 15.98 -3.11
C THR A 50 12.91 15.46 -3.79
N SER A 51 12.77 14.96 -5.03
CA SER A 51 13.90 14.56 -5.86
C SER A 51 14.90 15.70 -6.14
N THR A 52 14.50 16.96 -5.95
CA THR A 52 15.36 18.14 -6.10
C THR A 52 16.01 18.57 -4.79
N GLY A 53 15.77 17.86 -3.68
CA GLY A 53 16.27 18.22 -2.35
C GLY A 53 15.47 19.32 -1.65
N ALA A 54 14.29 19.69 -2.15
CA ALA A 54 13.43 20.66 -1.49
C ALA A 54 12.51 19.96 -0.48
N VAL A 55 12.24 20.58 0.67
CA VAL A 55 11.25 20.08 1.63
C VAL A 55 9.88 20.59 1.23
N THR A 56 8.92 19.69 1.05
CA THR A 56 7.54 20.05 0.64
C THR A 56 6.53 19.38 1.56
N LEU A 57 5.47 20.12 1.90
CA LEU A 57 4.28 19.60 2.58
C LEU A 57 3.21 19.30 1.53
N GLU A 58 2.79 18.04 1.41
CA GLU A 58 1.82 17.63 0.39
C GLU A 58 0.82 16.59 0.89
N ARG A 59 -0.36 16.60 0.26
CA ARG A 59 -1.45 15.67 0.53
C ARG A 59 -1.16 14.28 -0.04
N LEU A 60 -1.39 13.24 0.77
CA LEU A 60 -1.40 11.86 0.28
C LEU A 60 -2.69 11.50 -0.46
N LYS A 61 -2.58 10.71 -1.52
CA LYS A 61 -3.73 10.05 -2.20
C LYS A 61 -4.19 8.81 -1.43
N PHE A 62 -4.38 8.94 -0.12
CA PHE A 62 -4.85 7.86 0.73
C PHE A 62 -5.70 8.46 1.86
N ALA A 63 -6.98 8.08 1.88
CA ALA A 63 -8.00 8.65 2.76
C ALA A 63 -8.81 7.57 3.50
N GLN A 64 -8.25 6.37 3.71
CA GLN A 64 -9.01 5.21 4.16
C GLN A 64 -9.82 5.54 5.44
N SER A 65 -11.12 5.24 5.40
CA SER A 65 -12.10 5.60 6.43
C SER A 65 -12.56 4.37 7.24
N PRO A 66 -12.91 4.49 8.54
CA PRO A 66 -13.00 5.72 9.32
C PRO A 66 -11.86 5.87 10.36
N GLY A 67 -11.08 6.94 10.25
CA GLY A 67 -10.08 7.33 11.23
C GLY A 67 -8.95 8.20 10.66
N ARG A 68 -8.02 8.61 11.53
CA ARG A 68 -6.70 9.11 11.13
C ARG A 68 -5.79 7.88 11.05
N PRO A 69 -5.49 7.34 9.86
CA PRO A 69 -4.76 6.07 9.74
C PRO A 69 -3.32 6.18 10.24
N PHE A 70 -2.80 7.40 10.34
CA PHE A 70 -1.45 7.70 10.82
C PHE A 70 -1.48 8.66 12.01
N VAL A 71 -0.46 8.57 12.84
CA VAL A 71 -0.24 9.50 13.95
C VAL A 71 0.54 10.71 13.45
N ILE A 72 0.23 11.91 13.96
CA ILE A 72 1.03 13.11 13.65
C ILE A 72 2.44 12.92 14.22
N GLY A 73 3.47 13.15 13.41
CA GLY A 73 4.87 12.90 13.71
C GLY A 73 5.37 11.52 13.26
N GLU A 74 4.49 10.64 12.78
CA GLU A 74 4.86 9.33 12.26
C GLU A 74 5.64 9.46 10.94
N GLU A 75 6.74 8.71 10.83
CA GLU A 75 7.48 8.52 9.58
C GLU A 75 6.88 7.37 8.77
N ILE A 76 6.60 7.62 7.50
CA ILE A 76 6.02 6.66 6.57
C ILE A 76 6.77 6.68 5.23
N GLU A 77 6.68 5.61 4.47
CA GLU A 77 7.24 5.53 3.13
C GLU A 77 6.23 5.97 2.07
N VAL A 78 6.68 6.85 1.18
CA VAL A 78 5.85 7.44 0.13
C VAL A 78 6.52 7.32 -1.24
N VAL A 79 5.66 7.28 -2.26
CA VAL A 79 6.07 7.21 -3.66
C VAL A 79 5.43 8.36 -4.43
N ARG A 80 6.26 9.22 -5.02
CA ARG A 80 5.83 10.32 -5.89
C ARG A 80 5.86 9.85 -7.33
N TYR A 81 4.70 9.84 -7.99
CA TYR A 81 4.59 9.47 -9.40
C TYR A 81 3.51 10.31 -10.07
N ASP A 82 3.84 10.89 -11.22
CA ASP A 82 2.93 11.69 -12.06
C ASP A 82 2.14 12.75 -11.27
N GLY A 83 2.87 13.60 -10.53
CA GLY A 83 2.30 14.69 -9.74
C GLY A 83 1.46 14.24 -8.54
N THR A 84 1.47 12.96 -8.19
CA THR A 84 0.66 12.40 -7.12
C THR A 84 1.53 11.69 -6.08
N LEU A 85 1.22 11.90 -4.80
CA LEU A 85 1.91 11.26 -3.68
C LEU A 85 1.10 10.07 -3.15
N TYR A 86 1.70 8.89 -3.18
CA TYR A 86 1.09 7.62 -2.77
C TYR A 86 1.73 7.11 -1.48
N TYR A 87 0.92 6.48 -0.63
CA TYR A 87 1.42 5.72 0.51
C TYR A 87 1.90 4.35 0.02
N ARG A 88 3.18 4.03 0.26
CA ARG A 88 3.83 2.86 -0.32
C ARG A 88 3.18 1.54 0.10
N ASN A 89 2.86 1.37 1.38
CA ASN A 89 2.28 0.09 1.84
C ASN A 89 0.90 -0.16 1.24
N ASN A 90 0.11 0.89 0.95
CA ASN A 90 -1.16 0.70 0.24
C ASN A 90 -0.94 0.22 -1.20
N LEU A 91 0.12 0.71 -1.87
CA LEU A 91 0.51 0.17 -3.17
C LEU A 91 0.85 -1.31 -3.03
N LEU A 92 1.65 -1.70 -2.03
CA LEU A 92 2.09 -3.08 -1.80
C LEU A 92 0.98 -4.02 -1.32
N GLU A 93 0.03 -3.60 -0.49
CA GLU A 93 -1.10 -4.44 -0.06
C GLU A 93 -1.88 -4.96 -1.26
N SER A 94 -2.01 -4.17 -2.33
CA SER A 94 -2.60 -4.66 -3.58
C SER A 94 -1.86 -5.87 -4.21
N TYR A 95 -0.62 -6.15 -3.79
CA TYR A 95 0.24 -7.27 -4.22
C TYR A 95 0.20 -8.48 -3.29
N TRP A 96 0.26 -8.28 -1.97
CA TRP A 96 0.48 -9.37 -1.00
C TRP A 96 -0.64 -10.42 -0.98
N TRP A 97 -1.89 -10.00 -1.21
CA TRP A 97 -3.03 -10.92 -1.34
C TRP A 97 -2.91 -11.92 -2.51
N LYS A 98 -2.02 -11.68 -3.48
CA LYS A 98 -1.81 -12.57 -4.64
C LYS A 98 -0.88 -13.75 -4.33
N TYR A 99 0.05 -13.61 -3.37
CA TYR A 99 1.06 -14.63 -3.07
C TYR A 99 0.74 -15.49 -1.86
N LEU A 100 -0.17 -15.04 -0.99
CA LEU A 100 -0.66 -15.82 0.13
C LEU A 100 -1.24 -17.20 -0.28
N PRO A 101 -2.09 -17.34 -1.34
CA PRO A 101 -2.58 -18.66 -1.74
C PRO A 101 -1.52 -19.56 -2.40
N LEU A 102 -0.45 -18.98 -2.97
CA LEU A 102 0.67 -19.74 -3.54
C LEU A 102 1.59 -20.30 -2.45
N LEU A 103 1.83 -19.52 -1.38
CA LEU A 103 2.58 -19.96 -0.21
C LEU A 103 1.83 -21.04 0.59
N ILE A 104 0.52 -20.92 0.77
CA ILE A 104 -0.29 -21.92 1.49
C ILE A 104 -0.32 -23.27 0.74
N LYS A 105 -0.42 -23.26 -0.59
CA LYS A 105 -0.39 -24.51 -1.39
C LYS A 105 0.93 -25.26 -1.27
N SER A 106 2.08 -24.58 -1.31
CA SER A 106 3.38 -25.23 -1.17
C SER A 106 3.62 -25.81 0.23
N ILE A 107 3.15 -25.14 1.29
CA ILE A 107 3.27 -25.64 2.67
C ILE A 107 2.40 -26.90 2.88
N CYS A 108 1.17 -26.92 2.35
CA CYS A 108 0.32 -28.11 2.40
C CYS A 108 0.94 -29.31 1.66
N PHE A 109 1.63 -29.09 0.54
CA PHE A 109 2.27 -30.17 -0.23
C PHE A 109 3.48 -30.78 0.52
N LEU A 110 4.28 -29.96 1.19
CA LEU A 110 5.39 -30.41 2.05
C LEU A 110 4.92 -31.22 3.27
N LEU A 111 3.81 -30.81 3.89
CA LEU A 111 3.21 -31.57 5.01
C LEU A 111 2.60 -32.90 4.54
N ALA A 112 2.00 -32.94 3.34
CA ALA A 112 1.50 -34.19 2.76
C ALA A 112 2.63 -35.18 2.40
N LEU A 113 3.75 -34.69 1.87
CA LEU A 113 4.90 -35.54 1.51
C LEU A 113 5.55 -36.18 2.74
N THR A 114 5.70 -35.43 3.83
CA THR A 114 6.27 -35.96 5.09
C THR A 114 5.35 -36.99 5.75
N ALA A 115 4.02 -36.86 5.61
CA ALA A 115 3.07 -37.85 6.10
C ALA A 115 3.14 -39.18 5.32
N ILE A 116 3.30 -39.13 3.99
CA ILE A 116 3.42 -40.33 3.14
C ILE A 116 4.73 -41.08 3.43
N VAL A 117 5.86 -40.37 3.55
CA VAL A 117 7.16 -40.99 3.85
C VAL A 117 7.16 -41.67 5.23
N LYS A 118 6.52 -41.07 6.24
CA LYS A 118 6.37 -41.70 7.56
C LYS A 118 5.50 -42.97 7.52
N TYR A 119 4.48 -43.01 6.67
CA TYR A 119 3.61 -44.17 6.55
C TYR A 119 4.31 -45.36 5.86
N PHE A 120 5.22 -45.09 4.91
CA PHE A 120 5.96 -46.13 4.18
C PHE A 120 7.18 -46.69 4.93
N LEU A 121 7.73 -45.97 5.91
CA LEU A 121 8.82 -46.44 6.78
C LEU A 121 8.33 -47.20 8.03
N ALA A 122 7.00 -47.23 8.25
CA ALA A 122 6.37 -47.87 9.41
C ALA A 122 5.66 -49.20 9.06
N VAL A 123 5.80 -49.69 7.83
CA VAL A 123 5.35 -51.01 7.34
C VAL A 123 6.57 -51.85 7.04
#